data_AF-A0AAV2YWT1-F1
#
_entry.id   AF-A0AAV2YWT1-F1
#
_cell.length_a   1.000
_cell.length_b   1.000
_cell.length_c   1.000
_cell.angle_alpha   90.00
_cell.angle_beta   90.00
_cell.angle_gamma   90.00
#
_symmetry.space_group_name_H-M   'P 1'
#
loop_
_entity.id
_entity.type
_entity.pdbx_description
1 polymer ?
#
loop_
_entity_poly.entity_id
_entity_poly.type
_entity_poly.pdbx_seq_one_letter_code
_entity_poly.pdbx_strand_id
1 'polypeptide(L)'
;MTDMTAVKKELRKQIATRLKQADLRDLAEQSQCLTERICALPEFQSARAVSVYLEMPREAATRGLLTRAFELRKEVYVPKIVGRSAEDMKMVHALSLEDVDAFPKDKWQIPDPPNAYADGKERQDPMLTADLDLILMPGVAFDRQGGRLGHGKGYYDSFLRRLSERHTAENRPMPRTVGLCLADQLVDQVPLSPHDRLLDVIVTPEETIRDRAQPSPPTMRQHAVRFLLVLCLFVSAVAGRDLYELLGVSSSSSESEMKRAYRKLSLKYHPDKQAADVREKMKEEFVQITNAYRVLSDPDRRRKYDLYGIADEQGFKNFDEAFRFAHDSVDADSVWSWLGLLAVVAAGVLPIVIMQRNRTKPVKKRREALLSLSRNKLTTKSAQPFNREFTYKRRQYINNPAIACTQCALSVAT
;
A
#
# COMPACT_ATOMS: atom_id res chain seq x y z
N MET A 1 -1.01 -54.55 8.98
CA MET A 1 -1.04 -53.08 9.12
C MET A 1 0.12 -52.71 10.01
N THR A 2 1.08 -51.95 9.49
CA THR A 2 2.23 -51.47 10.28
C THR A 2 1.72 -50.59 11.41
N ASP A 3 2.08 -50.88 12.66
CA ASP A 3 1.72 -50.02 13.80
C ASP A 3 2.44 -48.68 13.67
N MET A 4 1.72 -47.66 13.21
CA MET A 4 2.23 -46.31 12.99
C MET A 4 2.85 -45.70 14.24
N THR A 5 2.37 -46.10 15.43
CA THR A 5 2.92 -45.64 16.72
C THR A 5 4.32 -46.20 16.94
N ALA A 6 4.51 -47.48 16.64
CA ALA A 6 5.81 -48.14 16.71
C ALA A 6 6.81 -47.53 15.72
N VAL A 7 6.39 -47.28 14.48
CA VAL A 7 7.25 -46.65 13.44
C VAL A 7 7.68 -45.25 13.87
N LYS A 8 6.73 -44.41 14.33
CA LYS A 8 7.03 -43.08 14.87
C LYS A 8 7.99 -43.12 16.06
N LYS A 9 7.81 -44.08 16.97
CA LYS A 9 8.66 -44.25 18.16
C LYS A 9 10.09 -44.64 17.76
N GLU A 10 10.24 -45.55 16.82
CA GLU A 10 11.55 -45.99 16.33
C GLU A 10 12.27 -44.85 15.61
N LEU A 11 11.57 -44.11 14.74
CA LEU A 11 12.16 -42.95 14.07
C LEU A 11 12.65 -41.88 15.07
N ARG A 12 11.86 -41.57 16.12
CA ARG A 12 12.31 -40.65 17.19
C ARG A 12 13.59 -41.12 17.85
N LYS A 13 13.70 -42.42 18.13
CA LYS A 13 14.89 -43.02 18.75
C LYS A 13 16.11 -42.92 17.84
N GLN A 14 15.94 -43.17 16.55
CA GLN A 14 17.01 -43.07 15.56
C GLN A 14 17.54 -41.64 15.47
N ILE A 15 16.68 -40.64 15.31
CA ILE A 15 17.12 -39.24 15.21
C ILE A 15 17.72 -38.73 16.52
N ALA A 16 17.14 -39.09 17.67
CA ALA A 16 17.72 -38.76 18.96
C ALA A 16 19.13 -39.34 19.14
N THR A 17 19.44 -40.46 18.49
CA THR A 17 20.79 -41.06 18.50
C THR A 17 21.75 -40.27 17.61
N ARG A 18 21.30 -39.83 16.42
CA ARG A 18 22.09 -38.97 15.52
C ARG A 18 22.43 -37.63 16.17
N LEU A 19 21.42 -36.92 16.68
CA LEU A 19 21.61 -35.64 17.38
C LEU A 19 22.47 -35.77 18.64
N LYS A 20 22.52 -36.95 19.27
CA LYS A 20 23.42 -37.22 20.39
C LYS A 20 24.89 -37.28 19.99
N GLN A 21 25.16 -37.74 18.78
CA GLN A 21 26.50 -37.90 18.21
C GLN A 21 27.00 -36.64 17.53
N ALA A 22 26.11 -35.72 17.15
CA ALA A 22 26.46 -34.41 16.60
C ALA A 22 27.26 -33.55 17.60
N ASP A 23 28.24 -32.81 17.07
CA ASP A 23 29.04 -31.85 17.83
C ASP A 23 28.20 -30.61 18.18
N LEU A 24 28.42 -30.03 19.36
CA LEU A 24 27.77 -28.80 19.79
C LEU A 24 28.20 -27.60 18.93
N ARG A 25 29.42 -27.61 18.38
CA ARG A 25 29.88 -26.58 17.42
C ARG A 25 29.08 -26.62 16.13
N ASP A 26 28.92 -27.82 15.58
CA ASP A 26 28.12 -28.05 14.38
C ASP A 26 26.65 -27.64 14.62
N LEU A 27 26.07 -27.96 15.77
CA LEU A 27 24.72 -27.50 16.14
C LEU A 27 24.60 -25.95 16.13
N ALA A 28 25.59 -25.25 16.66
CA ALA A 28 25.60 -23.78 16.69
C ALA A 28 25.72 -23.18 15.29
N GLU A 29 26.61 -23.71 14.45
CA GLU A 29 26.80 -23.29 13.06
C GLU A 29 25.53 -23.53 12.24
N GLN A 30 24.94 -24.73 12.33
CA GLN A 30 23.68 -25.03 11.67
C GLN A 30 22.55 -24.10 12.14
N SER A 31 22.46 -23.81 13.45
CA SER A 31 21.46 -22.89 13.99
C SER A 31 21.63 -21.45 13.48
N GLN A 32 22.88 -21.01 13.27
CA GLN A 32 23.16 -19.71 12.65
C GLN A 32 22.70 -19.70 11.18
N CYS A 33 23.04 -20.72 10.40
CA CYS A 33 22.59 -20.86 9.01
C CYS A 33 21.05 -20.86 8.90
N LEU A 34 20.37 -21.58 9.80
CA LEU A 34 18.91 -21.57 9.90
C LEU A 34 18.37 -20.18 10.20
N THR A 35 19.00 -19.46 11.15
CA THR A 35 18.62 -18.09 11.50
C THR A 35 18.71 -17.17 10.29
N GLU A 36 19.86 -17.15 9.61
CA GLU A 36 20.09 -16.29 8.44
C GLU A 36 19.08 -16.58 7.33
N ARG A 37 18.86 -17.86 7.03
CA ARG A 37 17.95 -18.30 5.97
C ARG A 37 16.49 -17.98 6.29
N ILE A 38 16.04 -18.22 7.52
CA ILE A 38 14.69 -17.84 7.96
C ILE A 38 14.51 -16.34 7.94
N CYS A 39 15.50 -15.58 8.41
CA CYS A 39 15.44 -14.12 8.36
C CYS A 39 15.34 -13.60 6.92
N ALA A 40 15.91 -14.29 5.93
CA ALA A 40 15.80 -13.92 4.53
C ALA A 40 14.45 -14.28 3.87
N LEU A 41 13.60 -15.10 4.53
CA LEU A 41 12.32 -15.51 3.96
C LEU A 41 11.35 -14.33 3.81
N PRO A 42 10.61 -14.23 2.69
CA PRO A 42 9.53 -13.25 2.52
C PRO A 42 8.47 -13.34 3.64
N GLU A 43 8.19 -14.56 4.10
CA GLU A 43 7.25 -14.83 5.20
C GLU A 43 7.71 -14.18 6.51
N PHE A 44 8.99 -14.31 6.85
CA PHE A 44 9.56 -13.69 8.05
C PHE A 44 9.65 -12.17 7.92
N GLN A 45 10.09 -11.68 6.76
CA GLN A 45 10.20 -10.24 6.50
C GLN A 45 8.85 -9.54 6.59
N SER A 46 7.80 -10.12 6.01
CA SER A 46 6.48 -9.52 5.95
C SER A 46 5.62 -9.70 7.20
N ALA A 47 5.86 -10.76 8.00
CA ALA A 47 5.15 -11.03 9.24
C ALA A 47 5.28 -9.88 10.24
N ARG A 48 4.16 -9.46 10.82
CA ARG A 48 4.11 -8.53 11.95
C ARG A 48 4.15 -9.28 13.28
N ALA A 49 3.52 -10.45 13.34
CA ALA A 49 3.56 -11.30 14.52
C ALA A 49 4.14 -12.67 14.21
N VAL A 50 5.08 -13.12 15.04
CA VAL A 50 5.79 -14.38 14.85
C VAL A 50 5.72 -15.22 16.12
N SER A 51 5.48 -16.53 15.97
CA SER A 51 5.66 -17.49 17.04
C SER A 51 7.04 -18.13 16.90
N VAL A 52 7.81 -18.11 17.98
CA VAL A 52 9.14 -18.71 18.08
C VAL A 52 9.15 -19.64 19.28
N TYR A 53 9.60 -20.87 19.10
CA TYR A 53 9.75 -21.80 20.22
C TYR A 53 11.03 -21.49 21.01
N LEU A 54 11.00 -21.86 22.29
CA LEU A 54 12.16 -21.80 23.17
C LEU A 54 12.86 -23.16 23.12
N GLU A 55 14.13 -23.15 22.73
CA GLU A 55 14.85 -24.36 22.34
C GLU A 55 15.05 -25.33 23.50
N MET A 56 14.89 -26.63 23.21
CA MET A 56 15.33 -27.70 24.10
C MET A 56 16.79 -28.10 23.79
N PRO A 57 17.45 -28.84 24.70
CA PRO A 57 18.78 -29.37 24.42
C PRO A 57 18.81 -30.16 23.10
N ARG A 58 19.72 -29.78 22.20
CA ARG A 58 19.90 -30.36 20.86
C ARG A 58 18.77 -30.08 19.85
N GLU A 59 17.93 -29.09 20.09
CA GLU A 59 17.14 -28.45 19.04
C GLU A 59 17.92 -27.27 18.43
N ALA A 60 17.47 -26.80 17.26
CA ALA A 60 18.05 -25.62 16.65
C ALA A 60 17.87 -24.41 17.58
N ALA A 61 18.94 -23.65 17.82
CA ALA A 61 18.88 -22.48 18.68
C ALA A 61 18.06 -21.36 18.02
N THR A 62 17.11 -20.79 18.76
CA THR A 62 16.21 -19.74 18.23
C THR A 62 16.53 -18.35 18.76
N ARG A 63 17.53 -18.20 19.64
CA ARG A 63 17.94 -16.89 20.18
C ARG A 63 18.26 -15.85 19.11
N GLY A 64 18.91 -16.25 18.01
CA GLY A 64 19.17 -15.36 16.87
C GLY A 64 17.90 -14.88 16.19
N LEU A 65 16.89 -15.73 16.07
CA LEU A 65 15.57 -15.40 15.52
C LEU A 65 14.78 -14.46 16.41
N LEU A 66 14.78 -14.71 17.72
CA LEU A 66 14.17 -13.82 18.72
C LEU A 66 14.78 -12.42 18.64
N THR A 67 16.12 -12.35 18.67
CA THR A 67 16.87 -11.09 18.55
C THR A 67 16.44 -10.35 17.29
N ARG A 68 16.43 -11.03 16.14
CA ARG A 68 16.07 -10.40 14.87
C ARG A 68 14.60 -9.96 14.81
N ALA A 69 13.69 -10.74 15.39
CA ALA A 69 12.27 -10.39 15.43
C ALA A 69 12.03 -9.11 16.26
N PHE A 70 12.67 -9.00 17.43
CA PHE A 70 12.58 -7.81 18.28
C PHE A 70 13.23 -6.58 17.63
N GLU A 71 14.39 -6.71 16.99
CA GLU A 71 15.03 -5.62 16.23
C GLU A 71 14.11 -5.05 15.13
N LEU A 72 13.37 -5.94 14.46
CA LEU A 72 12.39 -5.60 13.43
C LEU A 72 11.04 -5.14 14.01
N ARG A 73 10.93 -4.99 15.34
CA ARG A 73 9.70 -4.59 16.06
C ARG A 73 8.50 -5.44 15.70
N LYS A 74 8.71 -6.75 15.59
CA LYS A 74 7.64 -7.74 15.43
C LYS A 74 7.05 -8.07 16.80
N GLU A 75 5.76 -8.42 16.81
CA GLU A 75 5.12 -9.01 17.99
C GLU A 75 5.61 -10.45 18.11
N VAL A 76 6.24 -10.80 19.24
CA VAL A 76 6.86 -12.13 19.43
C VAL A 76 6.02 -12.94 20.41
N TYR A 77 5.71 -14.16 20.01
CA TYR A 77 4.94 -15.10 20.82
C TYR A 77 5.72 -16.38 21.06
N VAL A 78 5.70 -16.85 22.31
CA VAL A 78 6.39 -18.08 22.72
C VAL A 78 5.39 -19.09 23.27
N PRO A 79 5.63 -20.41 23.13
CA PRO A 79 4.72 -21.42 23.64
C PRO A 79 4.76 -21.48 25.16
N LYS A 80 3.57 -21.63 25.77
CA LYS A 80 3.38 -21.93 27.19
C LYS A 80 2.49 -23.14 27.36
N ILE A 81 2.89 -24.09 28.20
CA ILE A 81 2.05 -25.23 28.57
C ILE A 81 1.43 -24.96 29.94
N VAL A 82 0.10 -24.82 30.01
CA VAL A 82 -0.61 -24.52 31.28
C VAL A 82 -1.11 -25.77 32.01
N GLY A 83 -1.00 -26.96 31.40
CA GLY A 83 -1.57 -28.19 31.93
C GLY A 83 -0.86 -29.45 31.43
N ARG A 84 -1.58 -30.57 31.34
CA ARG A 84 -1.04 -31.90 31.01
C ARG A 84 -1.54 -32.45 29.68
N SER A 85 -2.58 -31.86 29.12
CA SER A 85 -3.18 -32.21 27.83
C SER A 85 -2.46 -31.50 26.68
N ALA A 86 -2.52 -32.09 25.49
CA ALA A 86 -2.07 -31.44 24.25
C ALA A 86 -2.77 -30.10 23.99
N GLU A 87 -4.02 -29.99 24.45
CA GLU A 87 -4.87 -28.79 24.34
C GLU A 87 -4.39 -27.63 25.23
N ASP A 88 -3.56 -27.92 26.23
CA ASP A 88 -3.12 -26.94 27.23
C ASP A 88 -1.92 -26.10 26.77
N MET A 89 -1.47 -26.24 25.52
CA MET A 89 -0.48 -25.32 24.96
C MET A 89 -1.18 -24.05 24.49
N LYS A 90 -0.75 -22.90 24.99
CA LYS A 90 -1.10 -21.58 24.44
C LYS A 90 0.15 -20.86 23.98
N MET A 91 -0.02 -19.80 23.21
CA MET A 91 1.06 -18.88 22.90
C MET A 91 0.92 -17.66 23.81
N VAL A 92 2.03 -17.10 24.27
CA VAL A 92 2.03 -15.90 25.12
C VAL A 92 3.01 -14.88 24.57
N HIS A 93 2.61 -13.61 24.64
CA HIS A 93 3.43 -12.51 24.16
C HIS A 93 4.70 -12.31 25.00
N ALA A 94 5.84 -12.12 24.33
CA ALA A 94 7.13 -11.77 24.93
C ALA A 94 7.50 -10.32 24.58
N LEU A 95 7.89 -9.52 25.58
CA LEU A 95 8.10 -8.08 25.41
C LEU A 95 9.45 -7.72 24.77
N SER A 96 10.49 -8.48 25.12
CA SER A 96 11.86 -8.26 24.66
C SER A 96 12.72 -9.50 24.90
N LEU A 97 13.98 -9.44 24.48
CA LEU A 97 14.93 -10.52 24.76
C LEU A 97 15.23 -10.62 26.26
N GLU A 98 15.30 -9.48 26.97
CA GLU A 98 15.49 -9.44 28.43
C GLU A 98 14.30 -10.04 29.18
N ASP A 99 13.08 -9.85 28.66
CA ASP A 99 11.88 -10.49 29.20
C ASP A 99 11.98 -12.01 29.07
N VAL A 100 12.40 -12.52 27.91
CA VAL A 100 12.62 -13.96 27.69
C VAL A 100 13.72 -14.51 28.59
N ASP A 101 14.82 -13.76 28.76
CA ASP A 101 15.95 -14.15 29.61
C ASP A 101 15.57 -14.20 31.10
N ALA A 102 14.53 -13.45 31.50
CA ALA A 102 14.00 -13.44 32.86
C ALA A 102 13.01 -14.60 33.14
N PHE A 103 12.63 -15.40 32.13
CA PHE A 103 11.69 -16.50 32.34
C PHE A 103 12.29 -17.57 33.29
N PRO A 104 11.52 -18.05 34.27
CA PRO A 104 11.96 -19.14 35.11
C PRO A 104 12.17 -20.39 34.26
N LYS A 105 13.23 -21.15 34.54
CA LYS A 105 13.47 -22.41 33.85
C LYS A 105 12.64 -23.52 34.46
N ASP A 106 12.08 -24.37 33.61
CA ASP A 106 11.36 -25.56 34.04
C ASP A 106 12.32 -26.69 34.46
N LYS A 107 11.76 -27.88 34.73
CA LYS A 107 12.53 -29.08 35.12
C LYS A 107 13.53 -29.54 34.06
N TRP A 108 13.34 -29.12 32.81
CA TRP A 108 14.16 -29.49 31.66
C TRP A 108 15.13 -28.38 31.26
N GLN A 109 15.27 -27.34 32.09
CA GLN A 109 16.09 -26.15 31.85
C GLN A 109 15.62 -25.29 30.68
N ILE A 110 14.37 -25.47 30.23
CA ILE A 110 13.75 -24.68 29.17
C ILE A 110 13.10 -23.46 29.83
N PRO A 111 13.25 -22.24 29.28
CA PRO A 111 12.54 -21.09 29.83
C PRO A 111 11.01 -21.29 29.72
N ASP A 112 10.29 -21.20 30.83
CA ASP A 112 8.82 -21.28 30.90
C ASP A 112 8.25 -19.88 31.14
N PRO A 113 7.58 -19.28 30.15
CA PRO A 113 7.07 -17.92 30.28
C PRO A 113 5.99 -17.85 31.37
N PRO A 114 5.99 -16.87 32.29
CA PRO A 114 4.94 -16.74 33.31
C PRO A 114 3.58 -16.38 32.67
N ASN A 115 2.47 -16.68 33.35
CA ASN A 115 1.12 -16.33 32.84
C ASN A 115 0.87 -14.81 32.79
N ALA A 116 1.54 -14.05 33.65
CA ALA A 116 1.41 -12.60 33.74
C ALA A 116 2.77 -11.92 33.56
N TYR A 117 2.76 -10.66 33.15
CA TYR A 117 3.92 -9.77 33.19
C TYR A 117 4.27 -9.41 34.64
N ALA A 118 5.42 -8.75 34.83
CA ALA A 118 5.87 -8.28 36.15
C ALA A 118 4.89 -7.28 36.81
N ASP A 119 4.08 -6.58 36.03
CA ASP A 119 3.05 -5.64 36.52
C ASP A 119 1.72 -6.34 36.90
N GLY A 120 1.67 -7.67 36.81
CA GLY A 120 0.51 -8.49 37.18
C GLY A 120 -0.55 -8.64 36.07
N LYS A 121 -0.41 -7.96 34.93
CA LYS A 121 -1.34 -8.14 33.80
C LYS A 121 -1.09 -9.48 33.11
N GLU A 122 -2.15 -10.14 32.66
CA GLU A 122 -2.02 -11.40 31.91
C GLU A 122 -1.29 -11.16 30.58
N ARG A 123 -0.40 -12.09 30.23
CA ARG A 123 0.24 -12.09 28.91
C ARG A 123 -0.80 -12.35 27.83
N GLN A 124 -0.67 -11.61 26.74
CA GLN A 124 -1.62 -11.71 25.64
C GLN A 124 -1.45 -13.04 24.90
N ASP A 125 -2.58 -13.71 24.62
CA ASP A 125 -2.65 -14.90 23.78
C ASP A 125 -3.03 -14.47 22.36
N PRO A 126 -2.22 -14.79 21.32
CA PRO A 126 -2.53 -14.44 19.94
C PRO A 126 -3.79 -15.15 19.44
N MET A 127 -4.24 -16.22 20.10
CA MET A 127 -5.55 -16.79 19.83
C MET A 127 -6.67 -15.82 20.18
N LEU A 128 -6.50 -14.88 21.11
CA LEU A 128 -7.52 -13.90 21.49
C LEU A 128 -7.44 -12.60 20.68
N THR A 129 -6.23 -12.18 20.31
CA THR A 129 -5.97 -10.95 19.52
C THR A 129 -5.96 -11.20 18.01
N ALA A 130 -5.82 -12.46 17.60
CA ALA A 130 -5.95 -12.98 16.25
C ALA A 130 -4.92 -12.43 15.25
N ASP A 131 -3.67 -12.25 15.64
CA ASP A 131 -2.67 -11.55 14.82
C ASP A 131 -1.47 -12.40 14.36
N LEU A 132 -1.44 -13.70 14.60
CA LEU A 132 -0.25 -14.51 14.26
C LEU A 132 -0.08 -14.66 12.74
N ASP A 133 1.08 -14.27 12.18
CA ASP A 133 1.33 -14.38 10.73
C ASP A 133 2.23 -15.56 10.37
N LEU A 134 3.16 -15.91 11.27
CA LEU A 134 4.21 -16.90 11.06
C LEU A 134 4.42 -17.75 12.31
N ILE A 135 4.54 -19.07 12.15
CA ILE A 135 4.78 -20.02 13.22
C ILE A 135 6.07 -20.79 12.92
N LEU A 136 7.11 -20.53 13.71
CA LEU A 136 8.36 -21.28 13.66
C LEU A 136 8.26 -22.50 14.57
N MET A 137 8.39 -23.68 13.98
CA MET A 137 8.04 -24.94 14.64
C MET A 137 9.27 -25.83 14.87
N PRO A 138 9.42 -26.38 16.09
CA PRO A 138 10.36 -27.44 16.36
C PRO A 138 9.82 -28.78 15.88
N GLY A 139 10.71 -29.75 15.75
CA GLY A 139 10.41 -31.11 15.38
C GLY A 139 11.57 -32.04 15.68
N VAL A 140 11.29 -33.34 15.74
CA VAL A 140 12.29 -34.40 15.82
C VAL A 140 12.79 -34.76 14.42
N ALA A 141 11.87 -34.89 13.46
CA ALA A 141 12.20 -35.18 12.07
C ALA A 141 11.30 -34.39 11.12
N PHE A 142 11.82 -34.13 9.93
CA PHE A 142 11.11 -33.47 8.85
C PHE A 142 11.39 -34.19 7.53
N ASP A 143 10.48 -34.10 6.58
CA ASP A 143 10.70 -34.58 5.21
C ASP A 143 10.51 -33.47 4.18
N ARG A 144 10.88 -33.78 2.93
CA ARG A 144 10.79 -32.84 1.81
C ARG A 144 9.35 -32.53 1.35
N GLN A 145 8.37 -33.26 1.85
CA GLN A 145 6.94 -33.07 1.54
C GLN A 145 6.24 -32.19 2.61
N GLY A 146 7.00 -31.63 3.56
CA GLY A 146 6.47 -30.84 4.65
C GLY A 146 6.00 -31.67 5.85
N GLY A 147 6.24 -32.98 5.86
CA GLY A 147 5.97 -33.84 7.00
C GLY A 147 6.80 -33.44 8.22
N ARG A 148 6.18 -33.48 9.40
CA ARG A 148 6.81 -33.14 10.68
C ARG A 148 6.51 -34.20 11.73
N LEU A 149 7.55 -34.69 12.39
CA LEU A 149 7.43 -35.57 13.55
C LEU A 149 7.74 -34.80 14.82
N GLY A 150 6.74 -34.57 15.68
CA GLY A 150 6.97 -33.99 17.01
C GLY A 150 7.42 -35.03 18.06
N HIS A 151 7.70 -34.55 19.28
CA HIS A 151 8.11 -35.37 20.44
C HIS A 151 7.03 -36.34 20.96
N GLY A 152 5.81 -36.29 20.42
CA GLY A 152 4.74 -37.28 20.65
C GLY A 152 3.61 -36.84 21.57
N LYS A 153 3.68 -35.66 22.17
CA LYS A 153 2.58 -35.10 22.97
C LYS A 153 1.51 -34.37 22.15
N GLY A 154 1.77 -34.05 20.89
CA GLY A 154 0.79 -33.45 19.99
C GLY A 154 0.42 -32.00 20.28
N TYR A 155 1.21 -31.27 21.09
CA TYR A 155 0.92 -29.87 21.46
C TYR A 155 0.71 -28.97 20.24
N TYR A 156 1.66 -28.99 19.30
CA TYR A 156 1.58 -28.19 18.08
C TYR A 156 0.45 -28.62 17.16
N ASP A 157 0.19 -29.93 17.03
CA ASP A 157 -0.87 -30.43 16.16
C ASP A 157 -2.26 -30.02 16.70
N SER A 158 -2.45 -30.10 18.03
CA SER A 158 -3.62 -29.57 18.73
C SER A 158 -3.77 -28.06 18.58
N PHE A 159 -2.68 -27.30 18.75
CA PHE A 159 -2.70 -25.85 18.57
C PHE A 159 -3.06 -25.43 17.14
N LEU A 160 -2.44 -26.05 16.13
CA LEU A 160 -2.74 -25.78 14.72
C LEU A 160 -4.17 -26.17 14.34
N ARG A 161 -4.72 -27.23 14.95
CA ARG A 161 -6.13 -27.61 14.77
C ARG A 161 -7.05 -26.51 15.30
N ARG A 162 -6.89 -26.10 16.57
CA ARG A 162 -7.70 -25.03 17.18
C ARG A 162 -7.58 -23.70 16.43
N LEU A 163 -6.36 -23.34 16.02
CA LEU A 163 -6.08 -22.14 15.24
C LEU A 163 -6.83 -22.18 13.90
N SER A 164 -6.85 -23.32 13.22
CA SER A 164 -7.53 -23.47 11.94
C SER A 164 -9.03 -23.55 12.02
N GLU A 165 -9.60 -24.11 13.09
CA GLU A 165 -11.03 -24.05 13.35
C GLU A 165 -11.47 -22.59 13.48
N ARG A 166 -10.69 -21.78 14.21
CA ARG A 166 -10.95 -20.35 14.37
C ARG A 166 -10.77 -19.56 13.08
N HIS A 167 -9.65 -19.73 12.37
CA HIS A 167 -9.38 -19.01 11.11
C HIS A 167 -10.41 -19.36 10.03
N THR A 168 -10.86 -20.62 9.97
CA THR A 168 -11.96 -21.03 9.09
C THR A 168 -13.27 -20.31 9.47
N ALA A 169 -13.61 -20.26 10.76
CA ALA A 169 -14.81 -19.58 11.24
C ALA A 169 -14.79 -18.06 10.96
N GLU A 170 -13.61 -17.44 10.97
CA GLU A 170 -13.40 -16.01 10.71
C GLU A 170 -13.14 -15.69 9.21
N ASN A 171 -13.13 -16.68 8.31
CA ASN A 171 -12.73 -16.54 6.90
C ASN A 171 -11.35 -15.87 6.71
N ARG A 172 -10.38 -16.29 7.51
CA ARG A 172 -9.02 -15.77 7.48
C ARG A 172 -8.02 -16.82 6.98
N PRO A 173 -6.97 -16.40 6.26
CA PRO A 173 -5.91 -17.33 5.85
C PRO A 173 -5.17 -17.85 7.07
N MET A 174 -4.69 -19.10 7.00
CA MET A 174 -3.84 -19.67 8.04
C MET A 174 -2.49 -18.97 8.11
N PRO A 175 -1.91 -18.80 9.32
CA PRO A 175 -0.54 -18.33 9.45
C PRO A 175 0.42 -19.32 8.79
N ARG A 176 1.50 -18.82 8.19
CA ARG A 176 2.49 -19.69 7.55
C ARG A 176 3.27 -20.47 8.59
N THR A 177 3.53 -21.74 8.31
CA THR A 177 4.26 -22.65 9.19
C THR A 177 5.63 -22.97 8.62
N VAL A 178 6.67 -22.79 9.43
CA VAL A 178 8.07 -23.01 9.03
C VAL A 178 8.74 -23.97 10.01
N GLY A 179 9.17 -25.12 9.53
CA GLY A 179 9.95 -26.08 10.31
C GLY A 179 11.44 -25.74 10.32
N LEU A 180 12.05 -25.70 11.50
CA LEU A 180 13.50 -25.59 11.66
C LEU A 180 14.09 -27.00 11.69
N CYS A 181 14.82 -27.37 10.64
CA CYS A 181 15.33 -28.72 10.46
C CYS A 181 16.86 -28.70 10.40
N LEU A 182 17.51 -29.25 11.42
CA LEU A 182 18.95 -29.54 11.36
C LEU A 182 19.21 -30.63 10.32
N ALA A 183 20.43 -30.73 9.80
CA ALA A 183 20.80 -31.68 8.75
C ALA A 183 20.42 -33.12 9.12
N ASP A 184 20.70 -33.54 10.35
CA ASP A 184 20.39 -34.88 10.86
C ASP A 184 18.90 -35.18 11.06
N GLN A 185 18.04 -34.17 11.01
CA GLN A 185 16.60 -34.29 11.19
C GLN A 185 15.84 -34.48 9.88
N LEU A 186 16.48 -34.26 8.73
CA LEU A 186 15.88 -34.47 7.43
C LEU A 186 15.87 -35.97 7.11
N VAL A 187 14.68 -36.50 6.80
CA VAL A 187 14.47 -37.90 6.43
C VAL A 187 13.72 -38.01 5.12
N ASP A 188 13.77 -39.19 4.50
CA ASP A 188 13.10 -39.43 3.22
C ASP A 188 11.58 -39.27 3.32
N GLN A 189 10.98 -39.80 4.40
CA GLN A 189 9.55 -39.70 4.65
C GLN A 189 9.24 -39.77 6.14
N VAL A 190 8.45 -38.83 6.62
CA VAL A 190 7.88 -38.87 7.97
C VAL A 190 6.61 -39.74 7.94
N PRO A 191 6.47 -40.71 8.86
CA PRO A 191 5.21 -41.44 9.03
C PRO A 191 4.14 -40.50 9.58
N LEU A 192 3.15 -40.15 8.75
CA LEU A 192 2.05 -39.26 9.12
C LEU A 192 0.79 -40.04 9.52
N SER A 193 0.05 -39.49 10.47
CA SER A 193 -1.30 -39.89 10.86
C SER A 193 -2.32 -38.88 10.32
N PRO A 194 -3.61 -39.23 10.22
CA PRO A 194 -4.64 -38.33 9.65
C PRO A 194 -4.78 -36.95 10.32
N HIS A 195 -4.31 -36.82 11.57
CA HIS A 195 -4.35 -35.57 12.33
C HIS A 195 -3.06 -34.74 12.21
N ASP A 196 -2.00 -35.29 11.61
CA ASP A 196 -0.74 -34.57 11.42
C ASP A 196 -0.88 -33.61 10.23
N ARG A 197 -0.50 -32.35 10.44
CA ARG A 197 -0.52 -31.34 9.38
C ARG A 197 0.86 -31.19 8.77
N LEU A 198 0.87 -31.08 7.44
CA LEU A 198 2.06 -30.69 6.69
C LEU A 198 2.39 -29.22 6.96
N LEU A 199 3.68 -28.92 6.99
CA LEU A 199 4.20 -27.56 7.08
C LEU A 199 4.30 -26.93 5.69
N ASP A 200 4.18 -25.61 5.63
CA ASP A 200 4.30 -24.86 4.38
C ASP A 200 5.75 -24.83 3.86
N VAL A 201 6.70 -24.70 4.79
CA VAL A 201 8.13 -24.55 4.49
C VAL A 201 8.96 -25.33 5.50
N ILE A 202 9.97 -26.04 5.02
CA ILE A 202 11.05 -26.61 5.85
C ILE A 202 12.33 -25.86 5.52
N VAL A 203 13.04 -25.40 6.54
CA VAL A 203 14.34 -24.73 6.37
C VAL A 203 15.41 -25.63 6.96
N THR A 204 16.42 -25.94 6.14
CA THR A 204 17.64 -26.63 6.54
C THR A 204 18.84 -25.68 6.44
N PRO A 205 20.02 -26.03 6.97
CA PRO A 205 21.22 -25.21 6.78
C PRO A 205 21.54 -24.99 5.28
N GLU A 206 21.28 -25.99 4.45
CA GLU A 206 21.68 -26.03 3.03
C GLU A 206 20.61 -25.44 2.11
N GLU A 207 19.33 -25.59 2.42
CA GLU A 207 18.23 -25.25 1.51
C GLU A 207 16.94 -24.82 2.21
N THR A 208 16.02 -24.28 1.41
CA THR A 208 14.63 -24.02 1.81
C THR A 208 13.72 -24.88 0.97
N ILE A 209 13.06 -25.84 1.59
CA ILE A 209 12.15 -26.77 0.93
C ILE A 209 10.74 -26.21 1.03
N ARG A 210 10.06 -26.13 -0.11
CA ARG A 210 8.70 -25.63 -0.24
C ARG A 210 7.88 -26.65 -1.02
N ASP A 211 6.62 -26.81 -0.63
CA ASP A 211 5.68 -27.55 -1.45
C ASP A 211 5.46 -26.78 -2.78
N ARG A 212 5.67 -27.47 -3.91
CA ARG A 212 5.44 -26.88 -5.24
C ARG A 212 3.96 -26.55 -5.49
N ALA A 213 3.05 -27.07 -4.67
CA ALA A 213 1.60 -26.95 -4.84
C ALA A 213 0.95 -25.75 -4.11
N GLN A 214 1.67 -25.03 -3.24
CA GLN A 214 1.11 -23.88 -2.53
C GLN A 214 1.23 -22.62 -3.41
N PRO A 215 0.12 -21.97 -3.81
CA PRO A 215 0.21 -20.68 -4.48
C PRO A 215 0.88 -19.69 -3.53
N SER A 216 1.92 -19.01 -4.04
CA SER A 216 2.51 -17.86 -3.37
C SER A 216 1.39 -16.91 -2.92
N PRO A 217 1.43 -16.35 -1.69
CA PRO A 217 0.44 -15.37 -1.27
C PRO A 217 0.37 -14.27 -2.34
N PRO A 218 -0.83 -13.76 -2.68
CA PRO A 218 -0.92 -12.67 -3.64
C PRO A 218 -0.02 -11.55 -3.13
N THR A 219 0.95 -11.16 -3.96
CA THR A 219 1.91 -10.08 -3.74
C THR A 219 1.21 -8.71 -3.74
N MET A 220 0.11 -8.58 -3.02
CA MET A 220 -0.72 -7.38 -2.94
C MET A 220 0.03 -6.22 -2.25
N ARG A 221 1.13 -6.51 -1.54
CA ARG A 221 2.01 -5.48 -0.95
C ARG A 221 2.96 -4.82 -1.95
N GLN A 222 3.44 -5.55 -2.97
CA GLN A 222 4.25 -4.95 -4.04
C GLN A 222 3.39 -4.09 -4.97
N HIS A 223 2.15 -4.51 -5.22
CA HIS A 223 1.19 -3.72 -5.99
C HIS A 223 0.70 -2.51 -5.20
N ALA A 224 0.47 -2.59 -3.88
CA ALA A 224 0.08 -1.44 -3.07
C ALA A 224 1.17 -0.36 -3.00
N VAL A 225 2.46 -0.73 -2.86
CA VAL A 225 3.57 0.24 -2.86
C VAL A 225 3.79 0.83 -4.26
N ARG A 226 3.69 0.02 -5.33
CA ARG A 226 3.71 0.52 -6.71
C ARG A 226 2.52 1.40 -7.02
N PHE A 227 1.32 1.06 -6.55
CA PHE A 227 0.10 1.84 -6.70
C PHE A 227 0.17 3.14 -5.89
N LEU A 228 0.74 3.12 -4.67
CA LEU A 228 0.94 4.30 -3.85
C LEU A 228 2.03 5.23 -4.44
N LEU A 229 3.10 4.68 -5.02
CA LEU A 229 4.12 5.44 -5.74
C LEU A 229 3.57 6.04 -7.05
N VAL A 230 2.83 5.26 -7.82
CA VAL A 230 2.10 5.74 -9.01
C VAL A 230 1.06 6.78 -8.61
N LEU A 231 0.34 6.60 -7.50
CA LEU A 231 -0.62 7.56 -6.96
C LEU A 231 0.08 8.83 -6.44
N CYS A 232 1.26 8.73 -5.82
CA CYS A 232 2.03 9.90 -5.38
C CYS A 232 2.61 10.67 -6.57
N LEU A 233 3.09 9.97 -7.61
CA LEU A 233 3.48 10.58 -8.88
C LEU A 233 2.26 11.22 -9.59
N PHE A 234 1.09 10.56 -9.52
CA PHE A 234 -0.17 11.06 -10.06
C PHE A 234 -0.66 12.31 -9.32
N VAL A 235 -0.57 12.36 -7.99
CA VAL A 235 -0.94 13.54 -7.17
C VAL A 235 0.03 14.70 -7.40
N SER A 236 1.31 14.44 -7.60
CA SER A 236 2.32 15.47 -7.88
C SER A 236 2.16 16.11 -9.28
N ALA A 237 1.59 15.37 -10.24
CA ALA A 237 1.33 15.84 -11.60
C ALA A 237 0.07 16.72 -11.75
N VAL A 238 -0.76 16.89 -10.70
CA VAL A 238 -2.02 17.66 -10.74
C VAL A 238 -1.80 19.17 -10.51
N ALA A 239 -0.56 19.64 -10.34
CA ALA A 239 -0.25 21.03 -9.95
C ALA A 239 -0.03 22.03 -11.10
N GLY A 240 -0.51 21.75 -12.32
CA GLY A 240 -0.39 22.68 -13.46
C GLY A 240 -1.54 23.70 -13.54
N ARG A 241 -1.22 24.99 -13.77
CA ARG A 241 -2.22 26.03 -14.12
C ARG A 241 -2.68 25.84 -15.58
N ASP A 242 -3.97 25.99 -15.85
CA ASP A 242 -4.54 25.91 -17.21
C ASP A 242 -4.00 27.05 -18.10
N LEU A 243 -3.55 26.73 -19.32
CA LEU A 243 -2.97 27.71 -20.26
C LEU A 243 -3.96 28.80 -20.71
N TYR A 244 -5.26 28.48 -20.83
CA TYR A 244 -6.30 29.46 -21.14
C TYR A 244 -6.51 30.41 -19.96
N GLU A 245 -6.42 29.88 -18.73
CA GLU A 245 -6.48 30.69 -17.51
C GLU A 245 -5.26 31.61 -17.38
N LEU A 246 -4.06 31.11 -17.70
CA LEU A 246 -2.82 31.90 -17.71
C LEU A 246 -2.89 33.08 -18.70
N LEU A 247 -3.48 32.88 -19.88
CA LEU A 247 -3.71 33.95 -20.85
C LEU A 247 -4.97 34.80 -20.55
N GLY A 248 -5.85 34.34 -19.67
CA GLY A 248 -7.12 35.00 -19.36
C GLY A 248 -8.11 34.99 -20.53
N VAL A 249 -8.11 33.94 -21.35
CA VAL A 249 -8.96 33.78 -22.54
C VAL A 249 -9.85 32.54 -22.45
N SER A 250 -10.88 32.46 -23.28
CA SER A 250 -11.76 31.28 -23.34
C SER A 250 -11.13 30.17 -24.17
N SER A 251 -11.50 28.92 -23.90
CA SER A 251 -11.14 27.78 -24.78
C SER A 251 -11.73 27.88 -26.18
N SER A 252 -12.72 28.76 -26.39
CA SER A 252 -13.31 29.10 -27.68
C SER A 252 -12.70 30.33 -28.35
N SER A 253 -11.67 30.95 -27.76
CA SER A 253 -11.07 32.18 -28.29
C SER A 253 -10.33 31.94 -29.60
N SER A 254 -10.42 32.96 -30.47
CA SER A 254 -9.73 33.00 -31.77
C SER A 254 -8.24 33.32 -31.59
N GLU A 255 -7.42 33.00 -32.61
CA GLU A 255 -5.98 33.25 -32.57
C GLU A 255 -5.63 34.74 -32.35
N SER A 256 -6.42 35.63 -32.95
CA SER A 256 -6.25 37.07 -32.82
C SER A 256 -6.53 37.56 -31.39
N GLU A 257 -7.50 36.98 -30.69
CA GLU A 257 -7.77 37.24 -29.28
C GLU A 257 -6.63 36.75 -28.37
N MET A 258 -6.12 35.55 -28.62
CA MET A 258 -5.00 34.98 -27.87
C MET A 258 -3.74 35.82 -28.05
N LYS A 259 -3.44 36.25 -29.28
CA LYS A 259 -2.33 37.15 -29.60
C LYS A 259 -2.47 38.51 -28.90
N ARG A 260 -3.68 39.05 -28.82
CA ARG A 260 -3.96 40.32 -28.12
C ARG A 260 -3.77 40.19 -26.62
N ALA A 261 -4.26 39.10 -26.02
CA ALA A 261 -4.08 38.80 -24.61
C ALA A 261 -2.60 38.62 -24.24
N TYR A 262 -1.86 37.84 -25.05
CA TYR A 262 -0.42 37.65 -24.90
C TYR A 262 0.35 38.97 -24.95
N ARG A 263 0.07 39.85 -25.92
CA ARG A 263 0.72 41.17 -26.01
C ARG A 263 0.51 42.02 -24.76
N LYS A 264 -0.73 42.03 -24.24
CA LYS A 264 -1.08 42.77 -23.02
C LYS A 264 -0.33 42.24 -21.79
N LEU A 265 -0.27 40.92 -21.63
CA LEU A 265 0.39 40.27 -20.50
C LEU A 265 1.91 40.37 -20.61
N SER A 266 2.48 40.17 -21.80
CA SER A 266 3.93 40.30 -22.05
C SER A 266 4.46 41.68 -21.67
N LEU A 267 3.73 42.75 -22.00
CA LEU A 267 4.09 44.11 -21.62
C LEU A 267 4.02 44.33 -20.10
N LYS A 268 3.05 43.69 -19.43
CA LYS A 268 2.84 43.81 -17.99
C LYS A 268 3.91 43.06 -17.18
N TYR A 269 4.34 41.89 -17.65
CA TYR A 269 5.25 40.99 -16.95
C TYR A 269 6.70 41.05 -17.46
N HIS A 270 7.02 41.95 -18.39
CA HIS A 270 8.37 42.07 -18.96
C HIS A 270 9.41 42.39 -17.86
N PRO A 271 10.48 41.59 -17.67
CA PRO A 271 11.39 41.69 -16.53
C PRO A 271 12.15 43.03 -16.47
N ASP A 272 12.46 43.62 -17.62
CA ASP A 272 13.20 44.88 -17.70
C ASP A 272 12.44 46.10 -17.16
N LYS A 273 11.11 46.01 -17.06
CA LYS A 273 10.26 47.11 -16.58
C LYS A 273 9.89 46.98 -15.10
N GLN A 274 10.51 46.03 -14.39
CA GLN A 274 10.16 45.67 -13.01
C GLN A 274 11.26 46.04 -12.02
N ALA A 275 10.83 46.36 -10.80
CA ALA A 275 11.71 46.57 -9.66
C ALA A 275 12.47 45.29 -9.30
N ALA A 276 13.67 45.43 -8.71
CA ALA A 276 14.61 44.32 -8.49
C ALA A 276 14.06 43.21 -7.58
N ASP A 277 13.19 43.57 -6.64
CA ASP A 277 12.55 42.69 -5.66
C ASP A 277 11.46 41.77 -6.27
N VAL A 278 10.80 42.21 -7.34
CA VAL A 278 9.74 41.43 -8.02
C VAL A 278 10.18 40.84 -9.37
N ARG A 279 11.38 41.19 -9.85
CA ARG A 279 11.89 40.82 -11.18
C ARG A 279 11.86 39.31 -11.43
N GLU A 280 12.31 38.49 -10.49
CA GLU A 280 12.34 37.03 -10.66
C GLU A 280 10.94 36.43 -10.74
N LYS A 281 9.99 36.86 -9.90
CA LYS A 281 8.58 36.42 -9.98
C LYS A 281 7.93 36.82 -11.31
N MET A 282 8.22 38.03 -11.80
CA MET A 282 7.69 38.50 -13.08
C MET A 282 8.29 37.76 -14.27
N LYS A 283 9.57 37.38 -14.17
CA LYS A 283 10.26 36.52 -15.14
C LYS A 283 9.65 35.12 -15.20
N GLU A 284 9.35 34.51 -14.05
CA GLU A 284 8.65 33.22 -13.99
C GLU A 284 7.26 33.29 -14.65
N GLU A 285 6.46 34.30 -14.31
CA GLU A 285 5.14 34.51 -14.91
C GLU A 285 5.25 34.80 -16.42
N PHE A 286 6.26 35.56 -16.85
CA PHE A 286 6.52 35.82 -18.27
C PHE A 286 6.82 34.53 -19.04
N VAL A 287 7.67 33.65 -18.49
CA VAL A 287 7.96 32.33 -19.08
C VAL A 287 6.70 31.49 -19.22
N GLN A 288 5.84 31.47 -18.20
CA GLN A 288 4.58 30.72 -18.22
C GLN A 288 3.61 31.27 -19.28
N ILE A 289 3.48 32.60 -19.39
CA ILE A 289 2.63 33.28 -20.38
C ILE A 289 3.13 33.03 -21.81
N THR A 290 4.44 33.11 -22.03
CA THR A 290 5.05 32.84 -23.34
C THR A 290 4.84 31.38 -23.75
N ASN A 291 5.01 30.44 -22.83
CA ASN A 291 4.74 29.03 -23.10
C ASN A 291 3.25 28.79 -23.40
N ALA A 292 2.34 29.39 -22.64
CA ALA A 292 0.90 29.30 -22.88
C ALA A 292 0.52 29.81 -24.28
N TYR A 293 1.03 30.97 -24.69
CA TYR A 293 0.79 31.49 -26.04
C TYR A 293 1.36 30.57 -27.11
N ARG A 294 2.60 30.09 -26.94
CA ARG A 294 3.28 29.20 -27.90
C ARG A 294 2.51 27.91 -28.16
N VAL A 295 1.89 27.33 -27.13
CA VAL A 295 1.10 26.10 -27.25
C VAL A 295 -0.29 26.40 -27.84
N LEU A 296 -0.94 27.47 -27.41
CA LEU A 296 -2.31 27.78 -27.83
C LEU A 296 -2.41 28.48 -29.20
N SER A 297 -1.34 29.13 -29.67
CA SER A 297 -1.32 29.81 -30.97
C SER A 297 -1.21 28.86 -32.15
N ASP A 298 -0.57 27.70 -31.95
CA ASP A 298 -0.38 26.69 -32.97
C ASP A 298 -1.58 25.71 -32.98
N PRO A 299 -2.30 25.54 -34.11
CA PRO A 299 -3.49 24.70 -34.16
C PRO A 299 -3.26 23.24 -33.74
N ASP A 300 -2.11 22.66 -34.08
CA ASP A 300 -1.79 21.26 -33.80
C ASP A 300 -1.39 21.08 -32.34
N ARG A 301 -0.59 22.00 -31.79
CA ARG A 301 -0.23 22.00 -30.38
C ARG A 301 -1.42 22.31 -29.48
N ARG A 302 -2.29 23.24 -29.89
CA ARG A 302 -3.55 23.52 -29.19
C ARG A 302 -4.44 22.28 -29.18
N ARG A 303 -4.57 21.58 -30.30
CA ARG A 303 -5.30 20.31 -30.38
C ARG A 303 -4.69 19.25 -29.45
N LYS A 304 -3.36 19.07 -29.47
CA LYS A 304 -2.66 18.12 -28.59
C LYS A 304 -2.81 18.50 -27.11
N TYR A 305 -2.80 19.79 -26.77
CA TYR A 305 -3.10 20.28 -25.42
C TYR A 305 -4.56 20.02 -25.02
N ASP A 306 -5.51 20.31 -25.91
CA ASP A 306 -6.95 20.11 -25.66
C ASP A 306 -7.32 18.63 -25.55
N LEU A 307 -6.65 17.75 -26.31
CA LEU A 307 -6.86 16.31 -26.34
C LEU A 307 -6.03 15.55 -25.31
N TYR A 308 -4.82 15.99 -24.97
CA TYR A 308 -3.88 15.19 -24.17
C TYR A 308 -3.20 15.99 -23.05
N GLY A 309 -3.63 17.22 -22.76
CA GLY A 309 -3.10 18.02 -21.65
C GLY A 309 -1.61 18.39 -21.76
N ILE A 310 -0.97 18.19 -22.92
CA ILE A 310 0.46 18.45 -23.13
C ILE A 310 0.71 19.96 -23.17
N ALA A 311 1.36 20.48 -22.13
CA ALA A 311 1.48 21.91 -21.90
C ALA A 311 2.88 22.50 -22.16
N ASP A 312 3.90 21.67 -22.44
CA ASP A 312 5.28 22.12 -22.62
C ASP A 312 6.04 21.30 -23.68
N GLU A 313 7.22 21.79 -24.05
CA GLU A 313 8.04 21.22 -25.12
C GLU A 313 8.58 19.83 -24.77
N GLN A 314 8.87 19.58 -23.50
CA GLN A 314 9.29 18.26 -23.05
C GLN A 314 8.14 17.25 -23.17
N GLY A 315 6.92 17.64 -22.82
CA GLY A 315 5.73 16.81 -23.01
C GLY A 315 5.46 16.48 -24.48
N PHE A 316 5.68 17.42 -25.41
CA PHE A 316 5.56 17.14 -26.85
C PHE A 316 6.61 16.14 -27.34
N LYS A 317 7.87 16.28 -26.91
CA LYS A 317 8.94 15.33 -27.27
C LYS A 317 8.66 13.93 -26.74
N ASN A 318 8.27 13.83 -25.47
CA ASN A 318 7.93 12.56 -24.84
C ASN A 318 6.74 11.89 -25.54
N PHE A 319 5.74 12.68 -25.97
CA PHE A 319 4.58 12.17 -26.69
C PHE A 319 4.95 11.65 -28.09
N ASP A 320 5.76 12.41 -28.84
CA ASP A 320 6.17 12.01 -30.18
C ASP A 320 7.11 10.78 -30.13
N GLU A 321 7.98 10.67 -29.12
CA GLU A 321 8.81 9.48 -28.86
C GLU A 321 7.97 8.26 -28.47
N ALA A 322 6.99 8.43 -27.58
CA ALA A 322 6.08 7.35 -27.18
C ALA A 322 5.23 6.85 -28.36
N PHE A 323 4.77 7.76 -29.21
CA PHE A 323 4.01 7.41 -30.42
C PHE A 323 4.88 6.69 -31.45
N ARG A 324 6.12 7.14 -31.66
CA ARG A 324 7.09 6.47 -32.55
C ARG A 324 7.43 5.08 -32.04
N PHE A 325 7.71 4.94 -30.75
CA PHE A 325 7.94 3.65 -30.12
C PHE A 325 6.74 2.71 -30.33
N ALA A 326 5.52 3.18 -30.10
CA ALA A 326 4.32 2.38 -30.29
C ALA A 326 4.10 1.95 -31.75
N HIS A 327 4.45 2.80 -32.72
CA HIS A 327 4.38 2.49 -34.14
C HIS A 327 5.45 1.47 -34.58
N ASP A 328 6.68 1.64 -34.09
CA ASP A 328 7.83 0.79 -34.42
C ASP A 328 7.76 -0.60 -33.74
N SER A 329 6.93 -0.75 -32.69
CA SER A 329 6.83 -1.97 -31.87
C SER A 329 5.74 -2.97 -32.31
N VAL A 330 5.11 -2.77 -33.47
CA VAL A 330 4.02 -3.65 -33.95
C VAL A 330 4.61 -4.89 -34.65
N ASP A 331 5.04 -5.87 -33.83
CA ASP A 331 5.07 -7.29 -34.22
C ASP A 331 3.98 -8.01 -33.42
N ALA A 332 3.11 -8.74 -34.12
CA ALA A 332 1.76 -9.10 -33.66
C ALA A 332 1.67 -10.12 -32.50
N ASP A 333 2.76 -10.75 -32.04
CA ASP A 333 2.69 -11.90 -31.13
C ASP A 333 3.50 -11.75 -29.81
N SER A 334 3.78 -10.52 -29.39
CA SER A 334 4.70 -10.26 -28.28
C SER A 334 4.06 -9.54 -27.09
N VAL A 335 4.42 -9.94 -25.87
CA VAL A 335 4.05 -9.28 -24.58
C VAL A 335 4.40 -7.78 -24.58
N TRP A 336 5.38 -7.38 -25.40
CA TRP A 336 5.78 -5.98 -25.59
C TRP A 336 4.69 -5.13 -26.28
N SER A 337 3.76 -5.74 -27.04
CA SER A 337 2.60 -5.08 -27.64
C SER A 337 1.62 -4.55 -26.58
N TRP A 338 1.37 -5.32 -25.51
CA TRP A 338 0.51 -4.90 -24.40
C TRP A 338 1.13 -3.78 -23.56
N LEU A 339 2.47 -3.79 -23.37
CA LEU A 339 3.18 -2.72 -22.69
C LEU A 339 3.23 -1.43 -23.52
N GLY A 340 3.40 -1.54 -24.84
CA GLY A 340 3.30 -0.41 -25.77
C GLY A 340 1.90 0.23 -25.75
N LEU A 341 0.84 -0.59 -25.79
CA LEU A 341 -0.54 -0.12 -25.69
C LEU A 341 -0.82 0.56 -24.34
N LEU A 342 -0.34 0.00 -23.23
CA LEU A 342 -0.44 0.61 -21.89
C LEU A 342 0.31 1.95 -21.82
N ALA A 343 1.48 2.07 -22.44
CA ALA A 343 2.24 3.32 -22.48
C ALA A 343 1.50 4.41 -23.28
N VAL A 344 0.91 4.07 -24.43
CA VAL A 344 0.08 5.00 -25.22
C VAL A 344 -1.18 5.42 -24.46
N VAL A 345 -1.84 4.49 -23.78
CA VAL A 345 -3.01 4.79 -22.94
C VAL A 345 -2.62 5.64 -21.74
N ALA A 346 -1.48 5.38 -21.08
CA ALA A 346 -1.00 6.18 -19.97
C ALA A 346 -0.55 7.59 -20.41
N ALA A 347 0.06 7.73 -21.58
CA ALA A 347 0.47 9.04 -22.11
C ALA A 347 -0.70 9.85 -22.70
N GLY A 348 -1.72 9.18 -23.25
CA GLY A 348 -2.84 9.84 -23.93
C GLY A 348 -4.11 9.98 -23.08
N VAL A 349 -4.52 8.96 -22.33
CA VAL A 349 -5.81 8.93 -21.60
C VAL A 349 -5.69 9.52 -20.20
N LEU A 350 -4.54 9.34 -19.56
CA LEU A 350 -4.29 9.83 -18.21
C LEU A 350 -4.38 11.37 -18.10
N PRO A 351 -3.81 12.15 -19.04
CA PRO A 351 -3.98 13.61 -19.02
C PRO A 351 -5.41 14.07 -19.32
N ILE A 352 -6.18 13.32 -20.12
CA ILE A 352 -7.59 13.60 -20.43
C ILE A 352 -8.44 13.57 -19.16
N VAL A 353 -8.26 12.54 -18.34
CA VAL A 353 -9.02 12.39 -17.08
C VAL A 353 -8.62 13.47 -16.06
N ILE A 354 -7.35 13.85 -16.03
CA ILE A 354 -6.81 14.93 -15.17
C ILE A 354 -7.41 16.30 -15.54
N MET A 355 -7.56 16.60 -16.84
CA MET A 355 -8.03 17.92 -17.29
C MET A 355 -9.56 18.02 -17.43
N GLN A 356 -10.26 16.95 -17.80
CA GLN A 356 -11.74 16.95 -17.86
C GLN A 356 -12.38 17.16 -16.48
N ARG A 357 -11.74 16.75 -15.39
CA ARG A 357 -12.19 17.03 -14.01
C ARG A 357 -12.04 18.50 -13.62
N ASN A 358 -11.14 19.26 -14.26
CA ASN A 358 -11.01 20.70 -14.07
C ASN A 358 -11.93 21.52 -15.01
N ARG A 359 -12.39 20.96 -16.15
CA ARG A 359 -13.36 21.62 -17.05
C ARG A 359 -14.79 21.71 -16.49
N THR A 360 -15.16 20.90 -15.50
CA THR A 360 -16.55 20.87 -14.96
C THR A 360 -16.80 21.79 -13.76
N LYS A 361 -15.88 22.70 -13.38
CA LYS A 361 -16.26 23.79 -12.47
C LYS A 361 -17.05 24.84 -13.27
N PRO A 362 -18.38 24.97 -13.08
CA PRO A 362 -19.14 25.97 -13.81
C PRO A 362 -18.64 27.37 -13.46
N VAL A 363 -18.46 28.19 -14.50
CA VAL A 363 -18.12 29.63 -14.48
C VAL A 363 -19.03 30.46 -13.55
N LYS A 364 -20.17 29.90 -13.11
CA LYS A 364 -21.10 30.51 -12.13
C LYS A 364 -20.42 30.94 -10.82
N LYS A 365 -19.46 30.18 -10.28
CA LYS A 365 -18.83 30.53 -8.99
C LYS A 365 -17.92 31.76 -9.04
N ARG A 366 -17.43 32.17 -10.23
CA ARG A 366 -16.60 33.39 -10.38
C ARG A 366 -17.42 34.67 -10.47
N ARG A 367 -18.65 34.62 -10.99
CA ARG A 367 -19.53 35.80 -11.07
C ARG A 367 -20.03 36.22 -9.68
N GLU A 368 -20.32 35.26 -8.80
CA GLU A 368 -20.72 35.51 -7.41
C GLU A 368 -19.55 35.99 -6.53
N ALA A 369 -18.33 35.48 -6.75
CA ALA A 369 -17.12 35.95 -6.08
C ALA A 369 -16.71 37.37 -6.51
N LEU A 370 -16.87 37.72 -7.79
CA LEU A 370 -16.60 39.08 -8.29
C LEU A 370 -17.68 40.09 -7.86
N LEU A 371 -18.95 39.68 -7.80
CA LEU A 371 -20.05 40.53 -7.31
C LEU A 371 -19.97 40.81 -5.80
N SER A 372 -19.49 39.84 -5.00
CA SER A 372 -19.24 40.04 -3.57
C SER A 372 -18.02 40.94 -3.30
N LEU A 373 -16.96 40.84 -4.11
CA LEU A 373 -15.81 41.75 -4.08
C LEU A 373 -16.18 43.19 -4.50
N SER A 374 -17.13 43.35 -5.44
CA SER A 374 -17.66 44.66 -5.82
C SER A 374 -18.58 45.28 -4.76
N ARG A 375 -19.30 44.46 -3.97
CA ARG A 375 -20.14 44.93 -2.85
C ARG A 375 -19.33 45.42 -1.65
N ASN A 376 -18.23 44.73 -1.34
CA ASN A 376 -17.36 45.10 -0.20
C ASN A 376 -16.43 46.30 -0.47
N LYS A 377 -16.34 46.77 -1.72
CA LYS A 377 -15.61 48.01 -2.08
C LYS A 377 -16.49 49.28 -2.10
N LEU A 378 -17.80 49.15 -1.86
CA LEU A 378 -18.73 50.29 -1.77
C LEU A 378 -19.06 50.73 -0.34
N THR A 379 -18.53 50.06 0.70
CA THR A 379 -18.83 50.37 2.11
C THR A 379 -17.65 50.95 2.89
N THR A 380 -16.56 51.36 2.23
CA THR A 380 -15.41 52.00 2.88
C THR A 380 -14.90 53.20 2.07
N LYS A 381 -15.73 54.23 1.93
CA LYS A 381 -15.26 55.62 1.73
C LYS A 381 -16.21 56.60 2.43
N SER A 382 -15.70 57.11 3.55
CA SER A 382 -15.88 58.45 4.12
C SER A 382 -17.28 59.09 4.12
N ALA A 383 -17.81 59.21 5.34
CA ALA A 383 -18.77 60.24 5.70
C ALA A 383 -18.14 61.65 5.61
N GLN A 384 -18.82 62.58 4.96
CA GLN A 384 -19.01 63.96 5.44
C GLN A 384 -20.22 64.59 4.72
N PRO A 385 -21.07 65.37 5.42
CA PRO A 385 -22.38 65.77 4.91
C PRO A 385 -22.35 67.14 4.24
N PHE A 386 -23.11 67.33 3.16
CA PHE A 386 -23.48 68.67 2.72
C PHE A 386 -24.89 68.71 2.13
N ASN A 387 -25.55 69.81 2.46
CA ASN A 387 -26.99 70.04 2.52
C ASN A 387 -27.50 70.74 1.25
N ARG A 388 -28.84 70.69 1.02
CA ARG A 388 -29.64 71.43 0.01
C ARG A 388 -29.46 70.96 -1.45
N GLU A 389 -30.44 71.00 -2.35
CA GLU A 389 -31.76 71.63 -2.40
C GLU A 389 -32.60 70.97 -3.52
N PHE A 390 -33.90 71.21 -3.47
CA PHE A 390 -34.93 70.85 -4.44
C PHE A 390 -34.55 71.09 -5.92
N THR A 391 -35.06 70.27 -6.85
CA THR A 391 -36.07 70.75 -7.82
C THR A 391 -36.68 69.64 -8.67
N TYR A 392 -37.91 69.97 -9.06
CA TYR A 392 -39.02 69.24 -9.65
C TYR A 392 -39.04 69.42 -11.18
N LYS A 393 -39.51 68.41 -11.93
CA LYS A 393 -40.44 68.46 -13.10
C LYS A 393 -40.22 67.26 -14.04
N ARG A 394 -41.24 66.40 -14.25
CA ARG A 394 -42.32 66.48 -15.27
C ARG A 394 -41.75 66.30 -16.69
N ARG A 395 -42.35 65.59 -17.64
CA ARG A 395 -43.62 64.86 -17.82
C ARG A 395 -43.61 64.42 -19.30
N GLN A 396 -44.34 63.35 -19.61
CA GLN A 396 -45.20 63.12 -20.80
C GLN A 396 -44.99 61.72 -21.38
N TYR A 397 -45.92 60.77 -21.16
CA TYR A 397 -47.27 60.62 -21.75
C TYR A 397 -47.21 60.20 -23.22
N ILE A 398 -47.65 58.97 -23.55
CA ILE A 398 -48.93 58.69 -24.25
C ILE A 398 -49.04 57.23 -24.77
N ASN A 399 -50.17 56.62 -24.37
CA ASN A 399 -51.06 55.59 -24.95
C ASN A 399 -50.58 54.13 -25.23
N ASN A 400 -51.10 53.05 -24.60
CA ASN A 400 -52.46 52.43 -24.52
C ASN A 400 -52.77 51.49 -25.74
N PRO A 401 -53.69 50.49 -25.69
CA PRO A 401 -53.74 49.27 -24.85
C PRO A 401 -54.24 47.97 -25.56
N ALA A 402 -54.40 46.92 -24.73
CA ALA A 402 -55.50 45.93 -24.69
C ALA A 402 -55.49 44.68 -25.59
N ILE A 403 -55.71 43.52 -24.94
CA ILE A 403 -56.77 42.49 -25.12
C ILE A 403 -56.29 41.27 -24.27
N ALA A 404 -56.88 40.99 -23.10
CA ALA A 404 -57.99 40.06 -22.82
C ALA A 404 -57.65 38.58 -23.19
N CYS A 405 -58.04 37.50 -22.52
CA CYS A 405 -58.88 37.20 -21.36
C CYS A 405 -58.65 35.69 -21.07
N THR A 406 -58.85 35.24 -19.81
CA THR A 406 -59.43 33.94 -19.35
C THR A 406 -59.38 32.69 -20.28
N GLN A 407 -59.10 31.46 -19.83
CA GLN A 407 -59.80 30.73 -18.76
C GLN A 407 -59.19 29.33 -18.53
N CYS A 408 -59.27 28.85 -17.27
CA CYS A 408 -59.46 27.48 -16.74
C CYS A 408 -58.80 26.25 -17.43
N ALA A 409 -57.97 25.44 -16.76
CA ALA A 409 -58.19 24.55 -15.60
C ALA A 409 -58.93 23.22 -15.92
N LEU A 410 -58.28 22.11 -15.50
CA LEU A 410 -58.71 20.70 -15.27
C LEU A 410 -57.75 19.74 -15.99
N SER A 411 -56.76 19.14 -15.30
CA SER A 411 -56.83 17.96 -14.41
C SER A 411 -57.22 16.68 -15.16
N VAL A 412 -56.35 15.67 -15.15
CA VAL A 412 -56.62 14.32 -14.61
C VAL A 412 -55.32 13.51 -14.68
N ALA A 413 -54.99 12.93 -13.53
CA ALA A 413 -54.01 11.87 -13.37
C ALA A 413 -54.60 10.52 -13.78
N THR A 414 -53.80 9.71 -14.47
CA THR A 414 -53.64 8.26 -14.27
C THR A 414 -52.30 7.86 -14.85
#